data_AF-A0A496SZJ4-F1
#
_entry.id   AF-A0A496SZJ4-F1
#
_cell.length_a   1.000
_cell.length_b   1.000
_cell.length_c   1.000
_cell.angle_alpha   90.00
_cell.angle_beta   90.00
_cell.angle_gamma   90.00
#
_symmetry.space_group_name_H-M   'P 1'
#
loop_
_entity.id
_entity.type
_entity.pdbx_description
1 polymer ?
#
loop_
_entity_poly.entity_id
_entity_poly.type
_entity_poly.pdbx_seq_one_letter_code
_entity_poly.pdbx_strand_id
1 'polypeptide(L)'
;MSGISTLVHLSEVSQAIVRIAPQTILDVGLGFGTWGFICRAHLDVANNRYLKKDWQIRIDGIEIFEKYIQKHQRFLYDNIFIGDAYEWVDELSRYDLIILGDVLEHLEKNKGYTLLGKCLEKSNKSVIVNIPLGSGWQRSVTHGNVHESHISRWDEEDFCGLGTEAQIHTYTLLNGLRYGWIHFEISRSRYKELIDKGIGLLDRENYRQAAAVFMDAIDLNPYDPEAYINLATGLINLGDVAKAEHCLERALCIHPMFFEGYKPLAKLYLFQKKEEKLSELVRKAEQLPGFPEDILREIAQGVRR
;
A
#
# COMPACT_ATOMS: atom_id res chain seq x y z
N MET A 1 15.29 15.08 -24.83
CA MET A 1 14.76 15.91 -23.72
C MET A 1 15.25 15.25 -22.45
N SER A 2 15.89 16.04 -21.59
CA SER A 2 16.38 15.63 -20.26
C SER A 2 15.29 14.86 -19.49
N GLY A 3 15.68 13.93 -18.62
CA GLY A 3 14.79 13.18 -17.71
C GLY A 3 14.13 14.08 -16.66
N ILE A 4 13.53 15.19 -17.08
CA ILE A 4 12.81 16.13 -16.24
C ILE A 4 11.33 15.74 -16.27
N SER A 5 10.70 15.76 -15.10
CA SER A 5 9.26 15.58 -14.92
C SER A 5 8.45 16.38 -15.94
N THR A 6 7.51 15.73 -16.61
CA THR A 6 6.87 16.32 -17.80
C THR A 6 5.65 17.19 -17.49
N LEU A 7 5.27 17.35 -16.21
CA LEU A 7 4.17 18.19 -15.68
C LEU A 7 2.81 18.14 -16.43
N VAL A 8 2.65 17.23 -17.39
CA VAL A 8 1.45 17.09 -18.25
C VAL A 8 0.20 16.73 -17.45
N HIS A 9 0.38 16.14 -16.29
CA HIS A 9 -0.64 15.66 -15.37
C HIS A 9 -1.05 16.72 -14.33
N LEU A 10 -0.34 17.86 -14.26
CA LEU A 10 -0.39 18.79 -13.12
C LEU A 10 -1.81 19.28 -12.79
N SER A 11 -2.65 19.51 -13.81
CA SER A 11 -4.03 19.94 -13.62
C SER A 11 -4.88 18.88 -12.93
N GLU A 12 -4.83 17.65 -13.43
CA GLU A 12 -5.59 16.51 -12.93
C GLU A 12 -5.19 16.16 -11.50
N VAL A 13 -3.88 16.16 -11.24
CA VAL A 13 -3.31 15.94 -9.91
C VAL A 13 -3.76 17.02 -8.93
N SER A 14 -3.65 18.29 -9.31
CA SER A 14 -4.08 19.40 -8.48
C SER A 14 -5.55 19.26 -8.09
N GLN A 15 -6.43 18.93 -9.05
CA GLN A 15 -7.84 18.70 -8.78
C GLN A 15 -8.06 17.49 -7.85
N ALA A 16 -7.29 16.41 -8.00
CA ALA A 16 -7.35 15.26 -7.11
C ALA A 16 -6.96 15.65 -5.68
N ILE A 17 -5.88 16.41 -5.49
CA ILE A 17 -5.43 16.92 -4.18
C ILE A 17 -6.54 17.73 -3.50
N VAL A 18 -7.21 18.62 -4.24
CA VAL A 18 -8.34 19.40 -3.71
C VAL A 18 -9.49 18.49 -3.25
N ARG A 19 -9.83 17.44 -4.02
CA ARG A 19 -10.88 16.47 -3.66
C ARG A 19 -10.51 15.63 -2.44
N ILE A 20 -9.26 15.18 -2.35
CA ILE A 20 -8.74 14.38 -1.22
C ILE A 20 -8.77 15.21 0.08
N ALA A 21 -8.57 16.53 -0.03
CA ALA A 21 -8.52 17.47 1.08
C ALA A 21 -7.64 16.97 2.26
N PRO A 22 -6.35 16.66 2.01
CA PRO A 22 -5.46 16.11 3.04
C PRO A 22 -5.08 17.17 4.08
N GLN A 23 -4.87 16.75 5.32
CA GLN A 23 -4.29 17.59 6.38
C GLN A 23 -2.78 17.39 6.53
N THR A 24 -2.29 16.21 6.15
CA THR A 24 -0.88 15.84 6.20
C THR A 24 -0.46 15.23 4.86
N ILE A 25 0.63 15.73 4.28
CA ILE A 25 1.13 15.32 2.97
C ILE A 25 2.60 14.92 3.09
N LEU A 26 2.96 13.80 2.47
CA LEU A 26 4.33 13.40 2.23
C LEU A 26 4.63 13.45 0.74
N ASP A 27 5.59 14.27 0.34
CA ASP A 27 6.08 14.39 -1.03
C ASP A 27 7.43 13.67 -1.18
N VAL A 28 7.39 12.49 -1.79
CA VAL A 28 8.55 11.61 -1.97
C VAL A 28 9.16 11.89 -3.34
N GLY A 29 10.44 12.28 -3.35
CA GLY A 29 11.09 12.79 -4.57
C GLY A 29 10.71 14.25 -4.82
N LEU A 30 10.73 15.08 -3.77
CA LEU A 30 10.18 16.44 -3.83
C LEU A 30 10.87 17.32 -4.89
N GLY A 31 12.14 17.05 -5.24
CA GLY A 31 12.89 17.72 -6.31
C GLY A 31 12.85 19.24 -6.21
N PHE A 32 12.24 19.89 -7.20
CA PHE A 32 12.09 21.36 -7.25
C PHE A 32 11.03 21.91 -6.27
N GLY A 33 10.25 21.06 -5.63
CA GLY A 33 9.20 21.46 -4.69
C GLY A 33 7.86 21.80 -5.34
N THR A 34 7.60 21.29 -6.55
CA THR A 34 6.39 21.54 -7.34
C THR A 34 5.12 21.18 -6.57
N TRP A 35 5.08 19.99 -5.96
CA TRP A 35 3.89 19.55 -5.22
C TRP A 35 3.68 20.33 -3.93
N GLY A 36 4.76 20.69 -3.21
CA GLY A 36 4.67 21.57 -2.06
C GLY A 36 4.04 22.92 -2.42
N PHE A 37 4.45 23.53 -3.54
CA PHE A 37 3.85 24.78 -4.00
C PHE A 37 2.36 24.62 -4.36
N ILE A 38 2.00 23.61 -5.14
CA ILE A 38 0.61 23.33 -5.56
C ILE A 38 -0.28 23.09 -4.33
N CYS A 39 0.19 22.28 -3.38
CA CYS A 39 -0.54 21.98 -2.15
C CYS A 39 -0.77 23.25 -1.32
N ARG A 40 0.25 24.11 -1.15
CA ARG A 40 0.07 25.41 -0.47
C ARG A 40 -0.94 26.29 -1.19
N ALA A 41 -0.87 26.38 -2.52
CA ALA A 41 -1.79 27.19 -3.31
C ALA A 41 -3.25 26.76 -3.13
N HIS A 42 -3.51 25.45 -3.21
CA HIS A 42 -4.88 24.91 -3.17
C HIS A 42 -5.44 24.68 -1.78
N LEU A 43 -4.60 24.29 -0.82
CA LEU A 43 -5.07 23.86 0.49
C LEU A 43 -4.90 24.93 1.56
N ASP A 44 -3.96 25.87 1.41
CA ASP A 44 -3.82 27.00 2.34
C ASP A 44 -4.31 28.31 1.72
N VAL A 45 -3.69 28.74 0.62
CA VAL A 45 -3.93 30.07 0.02
C VAL A 45 -5.38 30.22 -0.46
N ALA A 46 -5.93 29.21 -1.15
CA ALA A 46 -7.33 29.22 -1.59
C ALA A 46 -8.33 29.24 -0.41
N ASN A 47 -7.88 28.90 0.80
CA ASN A 47 -8.65 28.99 2.04
C ASN A 47 -8.36 30.28 2.83
N ASN A 48 -7.93 31.33 2.15
CA ASN A 48 -7.58 32.65 2.71
C ASN A 48 -6.39 32.65 3.69
N ARG A 49 -5.56 31.60 3.71
CA ARG A 49 -4.33 31.53 4.51
C ARG A 49 -3.11 31.94 3.68
N TYR A 50 -3.02 33.22 3.35
CA TYR A 50 -1.96 33.74 2.46
C TYR A 50 -0.57 33.75 3.09
N LEU A 51 -0.49 33.98 4.41
CA LEU A 51 0.79 34.09 5.12
C LEU A 51 1.18 32.73 5.72
N LYS A 52 2.48 32.42 5.69
CA LYS A 52 3.01 31.15 6.21
C LYS A 52 2.60 30.87 7.67
N LYS A 53 2.52 31.90 8.50
CA LYS A 53 2.07 31.77 9.91
C LYS A 53 0.63 31.27 10.07
N ASP A 54 -0.19 31.41 9.02
CA ASP A 54 -1.60 31.05 9.04
C ASP A 54 -1.83 29.67 8.41
N TRP A 55 -0.82 29.08 7.74
CA TRP A 55 -0.91 27.77 7.09
C TRP A 55 -1.23 26.66 8.09
N GLN A 56 -2.10 25.75 7.68
CA GLN A 56 -2.62 24.67 8.54
C GLN A 56 -2.23 23.28 8.05
N ILE A 57 -1.96 23.13 6.76
CA ILE A 57 -1.59 21.83 6.19
C ILE A 57 -0.15 21.53 6.54
N ARG A 58 0.13 20.32 7.04
CA ARG A 58 1.51 19.86 7.19
C ARG A 58 1.97 19.21 5.89
N ILE A 59 3.07 19.71 5.34
CA ILE A 59 3.68 19.18 4.12
C ILE A 59 5.13 18.83 4.41
N ASP A 60 5.43 17.54 4.42
CA ASP A 60 6.79 17.04 4.55
C ASP A 60 7.28 16.49 3.22
N GLY A 61 8.60 16.47 3.03
CA GLY A 61 9.23 15.94 1.82
C GLY A 61 10.37 14.99 2.11
N ILE A 62 10.60 14.04 1.21
CA ILE A 62 11.80 13.19 1.19
C ILE A 62 12.58 13.50 -0.10
N GLU A 63 13.88 13.72 0.05
CA GLU A 63 14.80 13.91 -1.08
C GLU A 63 16.12 13.19 -0.83
N ILE A 64 16.55 12.36 -1.77
CA ILE A 64 17.81 11.61 -1.64
C ILE A 64 19.01 12.52 -1.93
N PHE A 65 18.85 13.52 -2.81
CA PHE A 65 19.94 14.38 -3.26
C PHE A 65 19.85 15.78 -2.65
N GLU A 66 20.51 15.96 -1.49
CA GLU A 66 20.49 17.20 -0.71
C GLU A 66 20.83 18.47 -1.53
N LYS A 67 21.68 18.36 -2.56
CA LYS A 67 22.08 19.50 -3.39
C LYS A 67 20.91 20.14 -4.15
N TYR A 68 19.80 19.43 -4.36
CA TYR A 68 18.59 20.01 -4.95
C TYR A 68 17.85 20.94 -3.99
N ILE A 69 18.04 20.80 -2.68
CA ILE A 69 17.28 21.53 -1.67
C ILE A 69 17.80 22.97 -1.55
N GLN A 70 17.02 23.91 -2.09
CA GLN A 70 17.26 25.34 -2.01
C GLN A 70 16.33 26.02 -0.99
N LYS A 71 16.43 27.35 -0.89
CA LYS A 71 15.64 28.15 0.05
C LYS A 71 14.13 28.06 -0.17
N HIS A 72 13.68 27.86 -1.41
CA HIS A 72 12.25 27.83 -1.72
C HIS A 72 11.60 26.53 -1.22
N GLN A 73 12.23 25.36 -1.40
CA GLN A 73 11.69 24.13 -0.79
C GLN A 73 11.69 24.24 0.73
N ARG A 74 12.77 24.72 1.35
CA ARG A 74 12.80 24.94 2.82
C ARG A 74 11.74 25.93 3.32
N PHE A 75 11.23 26.80 2.44
CA PHE A 75 10.13 27.69 2.78
C PHE A 75 8.76 27.01 2.66
N LEU A 76 8.56 26.17 1.64
CA LEU A 76 7.27 25.53 1.34
C LEU A 76 6.94 24.35 2.26
N TYR A 77 7.95 23.54 2.59
CA TYR A 77 7.80 22.32 3.38
C TYR A 77 8.03 22.59 4.87
N ASP A 78 7.31 21.86 5.71
CA ASP A 78 7.46 21.89 7.16
C ASP A 78 8.71 21.11 7.58
N ASN A 79 8.90 19.90 7.03
CA ASN A 79 10.13 19.12 7.19
C ASN A 79 10.62 18.59 5.84
N ILE A 80 11.95 18.48 5.70
CA ILE A 80 12.59 17.81 4.56
C ILE A 80 13.55 16.77 5.11
N PHE A 81 13.26 15.50 4.85
CA PHE A 81 14.06 14.35 5.23
C PHE A 81 15.02 14.01 4.09
N ILE A 82 16.32 14.07 4.38
CA ILE A 82 17.36 13.77 3.40
C ILE A 82 17.72 12.29 3.48
N GLY A 83 17.54 11.55 2.38
CA GLY A 83 17.94 10.14 2.30
C GLY A 83 17.04 9.26 1.43
N ASP A 84 17.28 7.95 1.49
CA ASP A 84 16.51 6.95 0.73
C ASP A 84 15.08 6.86 1.26
N ALA A 85 14.10 7.11 0.39
CA ALA A 85 12.68 7.01 0.71
C ALA A 85 12.29 5.61 1.18
N TYR A 86 12.97 4.57 0.70
CA TYR A 86 12.72 3.18 1.11
C TYR A 86 12.92 2.97 2.61
N GLU A 87 13.87 3.68 3.22
CA GLU A 87 14.17 3.63 4.65
C GLU A 87 13.31 4.63 5.42
N TRP A 88 13.24 5.89 4.95
CA TRP A 88 12.53 6.95 5.66
C TRP A 88 11.04 6.67 5.87
N VAL A 89 10.36 6.03 4.91
CA VAL A 89 8.92 5.77 5.02
C VAL A 89 8.58 4.89 6.24
N ASP A 90 9.47 4.01 6.69
CA ASP A 90 9.24 3.16 7.86
C ASP A 90 9.23 3.98 9.16
N GLU A 91 10.15 4.93 9.28
CA GLU A 91 10.36 5.79 10.46
C GLU A 91 9.29 6.89 10.61
N LEU A 92 8.62 7.25 9.52
CA LEU A 92 7.65 8.34 9.53
C LEU A 92 6.26 7.89 10.01
N SER A 93 5.52 8.84 10.58
CA SER A 93 4.11 8.69 10.89
C SER A 93 3.27 8.52 9.61
N ARG A 94 1.98 8.21 9.79
CA ARG A 94 1.02 8.17 8.68
C ARG A 94 0.71 9.57 8.13
N TYR A 95 0.37 9.64 6.85
CA TYR A 95 -0.04 10.86 6.15
C TYR A 95 -1.41 10.66 5.50
N ASP A 96 -2.19 11.73 5.32
CA ASP A 96 -3.44 11.66 4.56
C ASP A 96 -3.18 11.37 3.08
N LEU A 97 -2.16 12.02 2.53
CA LEU A 97 -1.75 11.88 1.14
C LEU A 97 -0.25 11.62 1.06
N ILE A 98 0.15 10.61 0.28
CA ILE A 98 1.54 10.39 -0.11
C ILE A 98 1.64 10.53 -1.63
N ILE A 99 2.56 11.37 -2.10
CA ILE A 99 2.87 11.61 -3.51
C ILE A 99 4.25 11.02 -3.79
N LEU A 100 4.35 10.12 -4.77
CA LEU A 100 5.60 9.62 -5.33
C LEU A 100 5.81 10.32 -6.67
N GLY A 101 6.76 11.25 -6.74
CA GLY A 101 7.07 12.01 -7.96
C GLY A 101 8.34 11.52 -8.63
N ASP A 102 8.22 10.75 -9.72
CA ASP A 102 9.37 10.25 -10.48
C ASP A 102 10.41 9.52 -9.58
N VAL A 103 9.95 8.55 -8.79
CA VAL A 103 10.78 7.83 -7.80
C VAL A 103 10.95 6.35 -8.14
N LEU A 104 9.88 5.66 -8.53
CA LEU A 104 9.87 4.20 -8.60
C LEU A 104 10.75 3.65 -9.74
N GLU A 105 10.89 4.41 -10.82
CA GLU A 105 11.74 4.10 -11.96
C GLU A 105 13.24 4.13 -11.59
N HIS A 106 13.61 4.83 -10.53
CA HIS A 106 14.97 4.93 -10.01
C HIS A 106 15.32 3.79 -9.04
N LEU A 107 14.37 2.90 -8.75
CA LEU A 107 14.55 1.75 -7.88
C LEU A 107 14.52 0.44 -8.66
N GLU A 108 15.19 -0.58 -8.14
CA GLU A 108 14.98 -1.94 -8.61
C GLU A 108 13.49 -2.30 -8.49
N LYS A 109 12.96 -3.04 -9.46
CA LYS A 109 11.51 -3.26 -9.59
C LYS A 109 10.86 -3.77 -8.30
N ASN A 110 11.46 -4.77 -7.65
CA ASN A 110 10.98 -5.33 -6.38
C ASN A 110 11.05 -4.31 -5.23
N LYS A 111 12.12 -3.50 -5.18
CA LYS A 111 12.26 -2.43 -4.18
C LYS A 111 11.19 -1.34 -4.39
N GLY A 112 10.88 -1.01 -5.63
CA GLY A 112 9.81 -0.08 -5.99
C GLY A 112 8.42 -0.59 -5.59
N TYR A 113 8.12 -1.88 -5.84
CA TYR A 113 6.89 -2.51 -5.35
C TYR A 113 6.76 -2.45 -3.83
N THR A 114 7.83 -2.77 -3.11
CA THR A 114 7.83 -2.71 -1.65
C THR A 114 7.67 -1.28 -1.14
N LEU A 115 8.35 -0.28 -1.74
CA LEU A 115 8.16 1.13 -1.38
C LEU A 115 6.70 1.57 -1.60
N LEU A 116 6.11 1.21 -2.74
CA LEU A 116 4.70 1.52 -3.03
C LEU A 116 3.77 0.88 -1.99
N GLY A 117 3.99 -0.39 -1.64
CA GLY A 117 3.26 -1.08 -0.58
C GLY A 117 3.36 -0.37 0.77
N LYS A 118 4.57 0.04 1.18
CA LYS A 118 4.80 0.85 2.39
C LYS A 118 4.02 2.17 2.33
N CYS A 119 3.99 2.85 1.18
CA CYS A 119 3.24 4.10 1.02
C CYS A 119 1.73 3.88 1.11
N LEU A 120 1.20 2.83 0.48
CA LEU A 120 -0.22 2.44 0.61
C LEU A 120 -0.57 2.15 2.08
N GLU A 121 0.35 1.50 2.80
CA GLU A 121 0.19 1.26 4.22
C GLU A 121 0.29 2.54 5.06
N LYS A 122 1.17 3.48 4.73
CA LYS A 122 1.36 4.72 5.52
C LYS A 122 0.39 5.84 5.15
N SER A 123 -0.39 5.67 4.08
CA SER A 123 -1.43 6.63 3.70
C SER A 123 -2.78 6.35 4.37
N ASN A 124 -3.48 7.40 4.79
CA ASN A 124 -4.84 7.32 5.35
C ASN A 124 -5.92 7.48 4.28
N LYS A 125 -5.70 8.28 3.24
CA LYS A 125 -6.72 8.60 2.23
C LYS A 125 -6.30 8.26 0.81
N SER A 126 -5.09 8.60 0.39
CA SER A 126 -4.66 8.34 -0.99
C SER A 126 -3.16 8.22 -1.16
N VAL A 127 -2.76 7.39 -2.12
CA VAL A 127 -1.40 7.41 -2.68
C VAL A 127 -1.48 7.80 -4.13
N ILE A 128 -0.51 8.59 -4.53
CA ILE A 128 -0.43 9.18 -5.85
C ILE A 128 0.95 8.87 -6.40
N VAL A 129 1.02 8.35 -7.63
CA VAL A 129 2.27 8.00 -8.29
C VAL A 129 2.32 8.71 -9.63
N ASN A 130 3.30 9.59 -9.81
CA ASN A 130 3.66 10.18 -11.09
C ASN A 130 4.88 9.43 -11.60
N ILE A 131 4.80 8.86 -12.80
CA ILE A 131 5.83 7.94 -13.26
C ILE A 131 5.98 7.88 -14.79
N PRO A 132 7.22 7.83 -15.31
CA PRO A 132 7.54 7.40 -16.67
C PRO A 132 7.04 5.98 -16.95
N LEU A 133 6.23 5.82 -18.00
CA LEU A 133 5.72 4.52 -18.43
C LEU A 133 6.41 4.02 -19.70
N GLY A 134 6.55 2.69 -19.79
CA GLY A 134 7.07 2.00 -20.95
C GLY A 134 8.57 2.15 -21.15
N SER A 135 9.01 1.92 -22.39
CA SER A 135 10.42 1.97 -22.79
C SER A 135 10.78 3.29 -23.46
N GLY A 136 12.08 3.60 -23.58
CA GLY A 136 12.58 4.76 -24.33
C GLY A 136 12.98 5.96 -23.48
N TRP A 137 12.68 5.94 -22.19
CA TRP A 137 13.22 6.91 -21.22
C TRP A 137 14.74 6.74 -21.07
N GLN A 138 15.48 7.86 -21.01
CA GLN A 138 16.94 7.85 -21.03
C GLN A 138 17.53 7.31 -19.71
N ARG A 139 18.57 6.49 -19.82
CA ARG A 139 19.40 5.98 -18.70
C ARG A 139 20.62 6.86 -18.44
N SER A 140 20.48 8.17 -18.47
CA SER A 140 21.64 9.07 -18.32
C SER A 140 21.64 9.76 -16.95
N VAL A 141 22.79 9.68 -16.27
CA VAL A 141 23.10 10.48 -15.08
C VAL A 141 23.04 11.97 -15.46
N THR A 142 21.99 12.68 -15.04
CA THR A 142 21.89 14.13 -15.25
C THR A 142 22.70 14.84 -14.15
N HIS A 143 23.59 15.76 -14.53
CA HIS A 143 24.34 16.61 -13.59
C HIS A 143 25.16 15.88 -12.48
N GLY A 144 25.56 14.63 -12.71
CA GLY A 144 26.31 13.83 -11.72
C GLY A 144 25.46 13.23 -10.59
N ASN A 145 24.12 13.34 -10.65
CA ASN A 145 23.24 12.63 -9.73
C ASN A 145 23.00 11.20 -10.23
N VAL A 146 23.70 10.23 -9.65
CA VAL A 146 23.59 8.81 -10.01
C VAL A 146 22.19 8.24 -9.78
N HIS A 147 21.40 8.87 -8.91
CA HIS A 147 20.05 8.44 -8.54
C HIS A 147 18.99 8.81 -9.60
N GLU A 148 19.30 9.66 -10.59
CA GLU A 148 18.39 10.01 -11.70
C GLU A 148 18.30 8.92 -12.79
N SER A 149 19.04 7.83 -12.64
CA SER A 149 19.06 6.78 -13.65
C SER A 149 17.76 5.97 -13.58
N HIS A 150 17.05 5.85 -14.70
CA HIS A 150 15.89 4.96 -14.79
C HIS A 150 16.38 3.51 -14.85
N ILE A 151 16.34 2.81 -13.71
CA ILE A 151 16.85 1.44 -13.58
C ILE A 151 15.75 0.38 -13.73
N SER A 152 14.48 0.73 -13.48
CA SER A 152 13.33 -0.16 -13.74
C SER A 152 12.33 0.45 -14.72
N ARG A 153 11.62 -0.42 -15.43
CA ARG A 153 10.50 -0.07 -16.33
C ARG A 153 9.19 -0.31 -15.59
N TRP A 154 8.22 0.56 -15.81
CA TRP A 154 6.85 0.43 -15.31
C TRP A 154 5.84 0.57 -16.44
N ASP A 155 4.81 -0.26 -16.40
CA ASP A 155 3.67 -0.28 -17.32
C ASP A 155 2.37 -0.26 -16.48
N GLU A 156 1.21 -0.03 -17.12
CA GLU A 156 -0.07 0.08 -16.41
C GLU A 156 -0.41 -1.16 -15.59
N GLU A 157 -0.08 -2.35 -16.12
CA GLU A 157 -0.39 -3.63 -15.49
C GLU A 157 0.34 -3.82 -14.15
N ASP A 158 1.45 -3.12 -13.93
CA ASP A 158 2.18 -3.16 -12.66
C ASP A 158 1.40 -2.52 -11.50
N PHE A 159 0.39 -1.71 -11.79
CA PHE A 159 -0.45 -1.06 -10.77
C PHE A 159 -1.79 -1.78 -10.58
N CYS A 160 -2.08 -2.79 -11.40
CA CYS A 160 -3.27 -3.63 -11.28
C CYS A 160 -3.07 -4.68 -10.17
N GLY A 161 -4.10 -4.89 -9.34
CA GLY A 161 -4.09 -5.97 -8.35
C GLY A 161 -3.33 -5.69 -7.05
N LEU A 162 -2.92 -4.44 -6.79
CA LEU A 162 -2.30 -3.99 -5.53
C LEU A 162 -3.30 -3.84 -4.37
N GLY A 163 -4.45 -4.52 -4.44
CA GLY A 163 -5.41 -4.58 -3.33
C GLY A 163 -6.16 -3.29 -3.02
N THR A 164 -6.08 -2.29 -3.90
CA THR A 164 -6.86 -1.05 -3.84
C THR A 164 -7.29 -0.71 -5.27
N GLU A 165 -8.45 -0.07 -5.45
CA GLU A 165 -8.88 0.38 -6.78
C GLU A 165 -7.95 1.52 -7.25
N ALA A 166 -7.06 1.21 -8.18
CA ALA A 166 -6.14 2.16 -8.78
C ALA A 166 -6.76 2.79 -10.02
N GLN A 167 -6.88 4.12 -10.02
CA GLN A 167 -7.24 4.90 -11.21
C GLN A 167 -5.96 5.23 -11.99
N ILE A 168 -5.82 4.65 -13.18
CA ILE A 168 -4.62 4.78 -14.01
C ILE A 168 -4.92 5.73 -15.16
N HIS A 169 -4.13 6.80 -15.26
CA HIS A 169 -4.22 7.79 -16.34
C HIS A 169 -2.87 7.86 -17.05
N THR A 170 -2.89 7.86 -18.38
CA THR A 170 -1.67 7.87 -19.19
C THR A 170 -1.69 8.98 -20.24
N TYR A 171 -0.50 9.48 -20.54
CA TYR A 171 -0.25 10.54 -21.50
C TYR A 171 0.82 10.08 -22.49
N THR A 172 0.63 10.37 -23.77
CA THR A 172 1.67 10.24 -24.79
C THR A 172 2.24 11.62 -25.07
N LEU A 173 3.52 11.78 -24.79
CA LEU A 173 4.25 13.03 -24.99
C LEU A 173 4.56 13.23 -26.49
N LEU A 174 4.90 14.46 -26.87
CA LEU A 174 5.21 14.82 -28.26
C LEU A 174 6.35 13.99 -28.87
N ASN A 175 7.24 13.45 -28.04
CA ASN A 175 8.34 12.58 -28.46
C ASN A 175 7.97 11.08 -28.47
N GLY A 176 6.70 10.74 -28.25
CA GLY A 176 6.20 9.37 -28.20
C GLY A 176 6.42 8.64 -26.88
N LEU A 177 7.12 9.24 -25.91
CA LEU A 177 7.26 8.66 -24.58
C LEU A 177 5.94 8.70 -23.82
N ARG A 178 5.72 7.71 -22.95
CA ARG A 178 4.50 7.60 -22.15
C ARG A 178 4.77 8.01 -20.70
N TYR A 179 3.81 8.70 -20.10
CA TYR A 179 3.86 9.13 -18.71
C TYR A 179 2.54 8.80 -18.02
N GLY A 180 2.60 8.44 -16.75
CA GLY A 180 1.46 8.00 -15.95
C GLY A 180 1.24 8.86 -14.73
N TRP A 181 -0.03 9.02 -14.37
CA TRP A 181 -0.45 9.35 -13.02
C TRP A 181 -1.38 8.22 -12.54
N ILE A 182 -1.05 7.64 -11.40
CA ILE A 182 -1.80 6.56 -10.78
C ILE A 182 -2.31 7.05 -9.43
N HIS A 183 -3.62 6.99 -9.22
CA HIS A 183 -4.26 7.36 -7.97
C HIS A 183 -4.85 6.13 -7.30
N PHE A 184 -4.35 5.83 -6.11
CA PHE A 184 -4.88 4.81 -5.22
C PHE A 184 -5.74 5.48 -4.14
N GLU A 185 -7.01 5.12 -4.09
CA GLU A 185 -7.89 5.53 -3.00
C GLU A 185 -7.82 4.54 -1.84
N ILE A 186 -7.46 5.04 -0.66
CA ILE A 186 -7.34 4.23 0.55
C ILE A 186 -8.70 4.21 1.26
N SER A 187 -9.45 3.15 1.01
CA SER A 187 -10.75 2.91 1.63
C SER A 187 -10.62 2.30 3.04
N ARG A 188 -9.78 2.87 3.92
CA ARG A 188 -9.59 2.36 5.30
C ARG A 188 -10.86 2.43 6.14
N SER A 189 -11.64 3.50 6.01
CA SER A 189 -12.90 3.67 6.76
C SER A 189 -13.92 2.61 6.35
N ARG A 190 -14.08 2.39 5.04
CA ARG A 190 -14.98 1.38 4.49
C ARG A 190 -14.49 -0.03 4.81
N TYR A 191 -13.21 -0.32 4.65
CA TYR A 191 -12.64 -1.61 5.03
C TYR A 191 -12.86 -1.90 6.52
N LYS A 192 -12.54 -0.95 7.41
CA LYS A 192 -12.79 -1.10 8.84
C LYS A 192 -14.28 -1.28 9.14
N GLU A 193 -15.15 -0.51 8.50
CA GLU A 193 -16.61 -0.66 8.64
C GLU A 193 -17.09 -2.05 8.19
N LEU A 194 -16.55 -2.58 7.08
CA LEU A 194 -16.86 -3.93 6.61
C LEU A 194 -16.35 -4.99 7.59
N ILE A 195 -15.14 -4.83 8.15
CA ILE A 195 -14.63 -5.75 9.18
C ILE A 195 -15.53 -5.73 10.42
N ASP A 196 -15.82 -4.55 10.99
CA ASP A 196 -16.66 -4.39 12.18
C ASP A 196 -18.08 -4.94 11.93
N LYS A 197 -18.65 -4.67 10.75
CA LYS A 197 -19.95 -5.20 10.33
C LYS A 197 -19.93 -6.72 10.16
N GLY A 198 -18.89 -7.27 9.54
CA GLY A 198 -18.72 -8.69 9.31
C GLY A 198 -18.63 -9.46 10.62
N ILE A 199 -17.85 -8.95 11.58
CA ILE A 199 -17.74 -9.52 12.93
C ILE A 199 -19.10 -9.49 13.64
N GLY A 200 -19.79 -8.34 13.61
CA GLY A 200 -21.13 -8.23 14.20
C GLY A 200 -22.18 -9.14 13.54
N LEU A 201 -21.98 -9.55 12.28
CA LEU A 201 -22.83 -10.54 11.61
C LEU A 201 -22.47 -11.98 12.01
N LEU A 202 -21.18 -12.30 12.22
CA LEU A 202 -20.77 -13.58 12.80
C LEU A 202 -21.35 -13.79 14.20
N ASP A 203 -21.27 -12.75 15.05
CA ASP A 203 -21.81 -12.79 16.42
C ASP A 203 -23.33 -13.05 16.46
N ARG A 204 -24.04 -12.68 15.39
CA ARG A 204 -25.48 -12.90 15.21
C ARG A 204 -25.80 -14.17 14.42
N GLU A 205 -24.80 -15.02 14.19
CA GLU A 205 -24.88 -16.25 13.40
C GLU A 205 -25.39 -16.04 11.96
N ASN A 206 -25.27 -14.82 11.43
CA ASN A 206 -25.69 -14.48 10.07
C ASN A 206 -24.55 -14.74 9.08
N TYR A 207 -24.16 -16.01 8.99
CA TYR A 207 -22.93 -16.43 8.30
C TYR A 207 -22.90 -16.09 6.81
N ARG A 208 -24.06 -16.14 6.14
CA ARG A 208 -24.17 -15.80 4.71
C ARG A 208 -23.84 -14.33 4.45
N GLN A 209 -24.40 -13.43 5.26
CA GLN A 209 -24.12 -12.00 5.11
C GLN A 209 -22.71 -11.67 5.58
N ALA A 210 -22.24 -12.30 6.66
CA ALA A 210 -20.86 -12.13 7.12
C ALA A 210 -19.86 -12.49 6.01
N ALA A 211 -20.02 -13.65 5.37
CA ALA A 211 -19.15 -14.09 4.28
C ALA A 211 -19.14 -13.09 3.10
N ALA A 212 -20.31 -12.57 2.70
CA ALA A 212 -20.38 -11.55 1.66
C ALA A 212 -19.64 -10.26 2.05
N VAL A 213 -19.83 -9.79 3.30
CA VAL A 213 -19.16 -8.58 3.80
C VAL A 213 -17.65 -8.76 3.90
N PHE A 214 -17.15 -9.94 4.31
CA PHE A 214 -15.72 -10.20 4.33
C PHE A 214 -15.12 -10.34 2.94
N MET A 215 -15.86 -10.85 1.95
CA MET A 215 -15.42 -10.82 0.55
C MET A 215 -15.24 -9.37 0.08
N ASP A 216 -16.21 -8.49 0.35
CA ASP A 216 -16.09 -7.05 0.04
C ASP A 216 -14.87 -6.43 0.77
N ALA A 217 -14.60 -6.82 2.01
CA ALA A 217 -13.43 -6.33 2.76
C ALA A 217 -12.10 -6.83 2.16
N ILE A 218 -12.05 -8.08 1.71
CA ILE A 218 -10.88 -8.68 1.06
C ILE A 218 -10.60 -8.02 -0.29
N ASP A 219 -11.63 -7.64 -1.04
CA ASP A 219 -11.47 -6.89 -2.29
C ASP A 219 -10.80 -5.52 -2.05
N LEU A 220 -11.04 -4.91 -0.89
CA LEU A 220 -10.40 -3.65 -0.47
C LEU A 220 -9.04 -3.81 0.21
N ASN A 221 -8.72 -4.99 0.74
CA ASN A 221 -7.43 -5.30 1.34
C ASN A 221 -7.14 -6.82 1.29
N PRO A 222 -6.55 -7.31 0.19
CA PRO A 222 -6.26 -8.72 -0.02
C PRO A 222 -5.02 -9.22 0.74
N TYR A 223 -4.39 -8.37 1.56
CA TYR A 223 -3.19 -8.69 2.34
C TYR A 223 -3.45 -8.73 3.84
N ASP A 224 -4.72 -8.72 4.28
CA ASP A 224 -5.06 -8.91 5.68
C ASP A 224 -5.41 -10.39 5.99
N PRO A 225 -4.56 -11.12 6.73
CA PRO A 225 -4.85 -12.51 7.11
C PRO A 225 -6.09 -12.65 8.00
N GLU A 226 -6.47 -11.63 8.78
CA GLU A 226 -7.60 -11.68 9.70
C GLU A 226 -8.94 -11.71 8.95
N ALA A 227 -9.10 -10.89 7.89
CA ALA A 227 -10.26 -10.92 7.00
C ALA A 227 -10.49 -12.31 6.37
N TYR A 228 -9.42 -12.99 5.94
CA TYR A 228 -9.52 -14.35 5.39
C TYR A 228 -9.95 -15.37 6.45
N ILE A 229 -9.47 -15.25 7.68
CA ILE A 229 -9.88 -16.13 8.79
C ILE A 229 -11.34 -15.90 9.17
N ASN A 230 -11.78 -14.65 9.20
CA ASN A 230 -13.16 -14.30 9.48
C ASN A 230 -14.11 -14.78 8.38
N LEU A 231 -13.71 -14.66 7.11
CA LEU A 231 -14.43 -15.28 5.99
C LEU A 231 -14.49 -16.81 6.14
N ALA A 232 -13.36 -17.44 6.47
CA ALA A 232 -13.31 -18.89 6.68
C ALA A 232 -14.26 -19.34 7.79
N THR A 233 -14.33 -18.62 8.90
CA THR A 233 -15.30 -18.86 9.98
C THR A 233 -16.74 -18.83 9.46
N GLY A 234 -17.10 -17.82 8.66
CA GLY A 234 -18.42 -17.75 8.03
C GLY A 234 -18.70 -18.94 7.11
N LEU A 235 -17.73 -19.30 6.26
CA LEU A 235 -17.85 -20.40 5.31
C LEU A 235 -17.98 -21.78 5.97
N ILE A 236 -17.24 -22.02 7.07
CA ILE A 236 -17.34 -23.26 7.86
C ILE A 236 -18.76 -23.45 8.38
N ASN A 237 -19.36 -22.39 8.94
CA ASN A 237 -20.73 -22.45 9.45
C ASN A 237 -21.80 -22.58 8.35
N LEU A 238 -21.47 -22.18 7.12
CA LEU A 238 -22.31 -22.42 5.94
C LEU A 238 -22.11 -23.83 5.34
N GLY A 239 -21.12 -24.59 5.81
CA GLY A 239 -20.76 -25.89 5.27
C GLY A 239 -19.91 -25.85 3.99
N ASP A 240 -19.45 -24.67 3.54
CA ASP A 240 -18.54 -24.52 2.39
C ASP A 240 -17.09 -24.70 2.84
N VAL A 241 -16.80 -25.91 3.33
CA VAL A 241 -15.53 -26.27 3.99
C VAL A 241 -14.34 -26.14 3.01
N ALA A 242 -14.57 -26.38 1.72
CA ALA A 242 -13.53 -26.30 0.70
C ALA A 242 -13.05 -24.85 0.48
N LYS A 243 -13.96 -23.88 0.41
CA LYS A 243 -13.56 -22.46 0.32
C LYS A 243 -12.95 -21.95 1.61
N ALA A 244 -13.43 -22.41 2.77
CA ALA A 244 -12.85 -22.06 4.05
C ALA A 244 -11.38 -22.49 4.15
N GLU A 245 -11.06 -23.72 3.72
CA GLU A 245 -9.69 -24.24 3.64
C GLU A 245 -8.79 -23.34 2.80
N HIS A 246 -9.27 -22.95 1.61
CA HIS A 246 -8.52 -22.04 0.75
C HIS A 246 -8.26 -20.68 1.41
N CYS A 247 -9.25 -20.11 2.10
CA CYS A 247 -9.08 -18.83 2.81
C CYS A 247 -8.03 -18.92 3.91
N LEU A 248 -8.04 -20.01 4.70
CA LEU A 248 -7.06 -20.22 5.77
C LEU A 248 -5.64 -20.46 5.22
N GLU A 249 -5.51 -21.24 4.14
CA GLU A 249 -4.22 -21.41 3.45
C GLU A 249 -3.69 -20.06 2.91
N ARG A 250 -4.58 -19.21 2.37
CA ARG A 250 -4.23 -17.84 1.92
C ARG A 250 -3.79 -16.95 3.08
N ALA A 251 -4.47 -16.97 4.22
CA ALA A 251 -4.08 -16.21 5.41
C ALA A 251 -2.64 -16.54 5.85
N LEU A 252 -2.28 -17.84 5.89
CA LEU A 252 -0.93 -18.30 6.24
C LEU A 252 0.11 -18.06 5.13
N CYS A 253 -0.32 -17.88 3.88
CA CYS A 253 0.55 -17.46 2.78
C CYS A 253 0.90 -15.97 2.87
N ILE A 254 -0.07 -15.14 3.28
CA ILE A 254 0.07 -13.70 3.44
C ILE A 254 0.98 -13.40 4.64
N HIS A 255 0.69 -14.01 5.79
CA HIS A 255 1.45 -13.79 7.01
C HIS A 255 1.80 -15.13 7.67
N PRO A 256 2.93 -15.77 7.28
CA PRO A 256 3.35 -17.06 7.84
C PRO A 256 3.53 -17.07 9.36
N MET A 257 3.85 -15.93 9.96
CA MET A 257 4.02 -15.75 11.41
C MET A 257 2.70 -15.47 12.15
N PHE A 258 1.54 -15.61 11.49
CA PHE A 258 0.23 -15.37 12.08
C PHE A 258 -0.21 -16.63 12.80
N PHE A 259 0.37 -16.88 13.97
CA PHE A 259 0.28 -18.17 14.65
C PHE A 259 -1.17 -18.58 14.98
N GLU A 260 -2.03 -17.62 15.29
CA GLU A 260 -3.45 -17.88 15.57
C GLU A 260 -4.20 -18.47 14.36
N GLY A 261 -3.72 -18.23 13.13
CA GLY A 261 -4.30 -18.81 11.90
C GLY A 261 -4.06 -20.32 11.74
N TYR A 262 -3.11 -20.91 12.47
CA TYR A 262 -2.83 -22.35 12.40
C TYR A 262 -3.91 -23.20 13.10
N LYS A 263 -4.50 -22.69 14.19
CA LYS A 263 -5.56 -23.38 14.95
C LYS A 263 -6.80 -23.69 14.10
N PRO A 264 -7.44 -22.71 13.41
CA PRO A 264 -8.63 -22.99 12.62
C PRO A 264 -8.34 -23.96 11.47
N LEU A 265 -7.17 -23.88 10.83
CA LEU A 265 -6.81 -24.79 9.74
C LEU A 265 -6.55 -26.22 10.23
N ALA A 266 -5.84 -26.38 11.35
CA ALA A 266 -5.64 -27.69 11.97
C ALA A 266 -6.97 -28.34 12.37
N LYS A 267 -7.88 -27.57 12.98
CA LYS A 267 -9.22 -28.02 13.33
C LYS A 267 -10.02 -28.44 12.10
N LEU A 268 -9.89 -27.73 10.99
CA LEU A 268 -10.53 -28.05 9.72
C LEU A 268 -10.02 -29.38 9.14
N TYR A 269 -8.70 -29.59 9.14
CA TYR A 269 -8.10 -30.84 8.67
C TYR A 269 -8.48 -32.04 9.53
N LEU A 270 -8.58 -31.87 10.85
CA LEU A 270 -9.09 -32.89 11.75
C LEU A 270 -10.54 -33.25 11.44
N PHE A 271 -11.40 -32.25 11.23
CA PHE A 271 -12.79 -32.47 10.87
C PHE A 271 -12.94 -33.21 9.53
N GLN A 272 -12.11 -32.88 8.54
CA GLN A 272 -12.09 -33.53 7.23
C GLN A 272 -11.32 -34.86 7.19
N LYS A 273 -10.67 -35.26 8.29
CA LYS A 273 -9.76 -36.43 8.37
C LYS A 273 -8.61 -36.38 7.34
N LYS A 274 -8.06 -35.19 7.08
CA LYS A 274 -6.90 -34.98 6.20
C LYS A 274 -5.59 -35.06 6.98
N GLU A 275 -5.22 -36.26 7.41
CA GLU A 275 -4.04 -36.51 8.25
C GLU A 275 -2.72 -36.05 7.62
N GLU A 276 -2.57 -36.24 6.31
CA GLU A 276 -1.37 -35.80 5.57
C GLU A 276 -1.21 -34.27 5.62
N LYS A 277 -2.29 -33.53 5.34
CA LYS A 277 -2.28 -32.06 5.37
C LYS A 277 -2.04 -31.53 6.79
N LEU A 278 -2.62 -32.18 7.81
CA LEU A 278 -2.38 -31.81 9.20
C LEU A 278 -0.90 -32.01 9.58
N SER A 279 -0.31 -33.14 9.19
CA SER A 279 1.10 -33.44 9.45
C SER A 279 2.03 -32.43 8.76
N GLU A 280 1.70 -32.03 7.53
CA GLU A 280 2.44 -30.99 6.82
C GLU A 280 2.32 -29.62 7.50
N LEU A 281 1.12 -29.25 7.97
CA LEU A 281 0.87 -28.00 8.70
C LEU A 281 1.69 -27.93 9.99
N VAL A 282 1.72 -29.01 10.76
CA VAL A 282 2.52 -29.12 12.00
C VAL A 282 4.01 -28.99 11.68
N ARG A 283 4.51 -29.72 10.68
CA ARG A 283 5.92 -29.62 10.26
C ARG A 283 6.29 -28.20 9.84
N LYS A 284 5.39 -27.51 9.12
CA LYS A 284 5.59 -26.10 8.74
C LYS A 284 5.66 -25.20 9.98
N ALA A 285 4.79 -25.41 10.97
CA ALA A 285 4.81 -24.66 12.23
C ALA A 285 6.12 -24.86 13.02
N GLU A 286 6.62 -26.10 13.12
CA GLU A 286 7.88 -26.43 13.81
C GLU A 286 9.11 -25.74 13.21
N GLN A 287 9.08 -25.45 11.90
CA GLN A 287 10.17 -24.81 11.19
C GLN A 287 10.14 -23.28 11.29
N LEU A 288 9.08 -22.68 11.84
CA LEU A 288 8.95 -21.23 11.95
C LEU A 288 9.67 -20.68 13.19
N PRO A 289 10.56 -19.68 13.03
CA PRO A 289 11.27 -19.09 14.16
C PRO A 289 10.32 -18.44 15.17
N GLY A 290 10.34 -18.88 16.43
CA GLY A 290 9.53 -18.28 17.49
C GLY A 290 8.05 -18.70 17.48
N PHE A 291 7.71 -19.82 16.84
CA PHE A 291 6.35 -20.37 16.91
C PHE A 291 5.96 -20.73 18.36
N PRO A 292 4.80 -20.29 18.87
CA PRO A 292 4.40 -20.54 20.26
C PRO A 292 4.21 -22.03 20.56
N GLU A 293 4.88 -22.53 21.59
CA GLU A 293 4.83 -23.96 21.96
C GLU A 293 3.43 -24.44 22.33
N ASP A 294 2.62 -23.58 22.94
CA ASP A 294 1.23 -23.88 23.33
C ASP A 294 0.36 -24.13 22.09
N ILE A 295 0.47 -23.28 21.08
CA ILE A 295 -0.24 -23.45 19.79
C ILE A 295 0.25 -24.70 19.08
N LEU A 296 1.57 -24.94 19.06
CA LEU A 296 2.15 -26.12 18.42
C LEU A 296 1.64 -27.41 19.07
N ARG A 297 1.59 -27.46 20.41
CA ARG A 297 1.04 -28.60 21.16
C ARG A 297 -0.44 -28.81 20.83
N GLU A 298 -1.22 -27.74 20.72
CA GLU A 298 -2.65 -27.81 20.40
C GLU A 298 -2.88 -28.43 19.01
N ILE A 299 -2.18 -27.95 17.98
CA ILE A 299 -2.36 -28.47 16.61
C ILE A 299 -1.77 -29.89 16.43
N ALA A 300 -0.70 -30.24 17.17
CA ALA A 300 -0.05 -31.54 17.08
C ALA A 300 -0.79 -32.66 17.83
N GLN A 301 -1.65 -32.35 18.80
CA GLN A 301 -2.49 -33.36 19.48
C GLN A 301 -3.38 -34.14 18.51
N GLY A 302 -3.73 -33.53 17.39
CA GLY A 302 -4.55 -34.13 16.33
C GLY A 302 -3.85 -35.20 15.49
N VAL A 303 -2.52 -35.24 15.46
CA VAL A 303 -1.73 -36.14 14.59
C VAL A 303 -1.55 -37.55 15.21
N ARG A 304 -1.83 -37.72 16.50
CA ARG A 304 -1.54 -38.96 17.27
C ARG A 304 -2.75 -39.87 17.53
N ARG A 305 -3.86 -39.72 16.81
CA ARG A 305 -5.04 -40.60 16.93
C ARG A 305 -5.27 -41.34 15.62
#